data_AF-A0A2A6E4A3-F1
#
_entry.id   AF-A0A2A6E4A3-F1
#
_cell.length_a   1.000
_cell.length_b   1.000
_cell.length_c   1.000
_cell.angle_alpha   90.00
_cell.angle_beta   90.00
_cell.angle_gamma   90.00
#
_symmetry.space_group_name_H-M   'P 1'
#
loop_
_entity.id
_entity.type
_entity.pdbx_description
1 polymer ?
#
loop_
_entity_poly.entity_id
_entity_poly.type
_entity_poly.pdbx_seq_one_letter_code
_entity_poly.pdbx_strand_id
1 'polypeptide(L)'
;MCETVSNLFPDECSPDDLLVFSNTRVIRARLFFHKTTGAQIEIFYLEPAEPADYAQIFRQTKLCSWHCLIGNLKKWKDGTRTLSLGERAVQLSTFFRT
;
A
#
# COMPACT_ATOMS: atom_id res chain seq x y z
N MET A 1 30.33 6.01 12.33
CA MET A 1 30.14 4.61 12.74
C MET A 1 29.54 3.89 11.54
N CYS A 2 30.42 3.31 10.72
CA CYS A 2 30.09 2.63 9.48
C CYS A 2 29.98 1.15 9.83
N GLU A 3 28.78 0.67 10.13
CA GLU A 3 28.57 -0.72 10.46
C GLU A 3 27.66 -1.35 9.42
N THR A 4 28.26 -2.28 8.66
CA THR A 4 27.61 -3.37 7.92
C THR A 4 27.22 -3.09 6.47
N VAL A 5 28.21 -2.99 5.58
CA VAL A 5 28.03 -3.19 4.11
C VAL A 5 29.00 -4.26 3.56
N SER A 6 29.81 -4.87 4.43
CA SER A 6 31.09 -5.49 4.09
C SER A 6 31.03 -6.89 3.48
N ASN A 7 29.87 -7.57 3.47
CA ASN A 7 29.81 -9.00 3.14
C ASN A 7 29.41 -9.33 1.70
N LEU A 8 29.14 -8.34 0.85
CA LEU A 8 28.66 -8.60 -0.51
C LEU A 8 29.76 -8.43 -1.57
N PHE A 9 30.60 -7.40 -1.47
CA PHE A 9 31.77 -7.18 -2.34
C PHE A 9 32.83 -6.31 -1.62
N PRO A 10 33.79 -6.89 -0.88
CA PRO A 10 34.73 -6.13 -0.04
C PRO A 10 35.75 -5.28 -0.82
N ASP A 11 36.13 -5.69 -2.03
CA ASP A 11 37.31 -5.16 -2.73
C ASP A 11 37.00 -4.38 -4.03
N GLU A 12 35.73 -4.27 -4.43
CA GLU A 12 35.33 -3.80 -5.77
C GLU A 12 34.68 -2.40 -5.77
N CYS A 13 34.51 -1.76 -4.61
CA CYS A 13 33.79 -0.49 -4.51
C CYS A 13 34.73 0.71 -4.32
N SER A 14 34.63 1.69 -5.22
CA SER A 14 35.36 2.96 -5.13
C SER A 14 34.73 3.89 -4.09
N PRO A 15 35.50 4.84 -3.50
CA PRO A 15 34.99 5.76 -2.46
C PRO A 15 33.81 6.63 -2.89
N ASP A 16 33.62 6.85 -4.20
CA ASP A 16 32.56 7.67 -4.78
C ASP A 16 31.32 6.85 -5.18
N ASP A 17 31.31 5.54 -4.94
CA ASP A 17 30.21 4.67 -5.33
C ASP A 17 29.03 4.77 -4.35
N LEU A 18 27.83 4.91 -4.90
CA LEU A 18 26.57 4.87 -4.15
C LEU A 18 25.93 3.49 -4.30
N LEU A 19 25.95 2.69 -3.24
CA LEU A 19 25.16 1.46 -3.19
C LEU A 19 23.70 1.77 -2.86
N VAL A 20 22.80 1.43 -3.78
CA VAL A 20 21.35 1.51 -3.58
C VAL A 20 20.79 0.10 -3.45
N PHE A 21 20.43 -0.28 -2.23
CA PHE A 21 19.74 -1.56 -1.98
C PHE A 21 18.23 -1.39 -2.11
N SER A 22 17.61 -2.21 -2.94
CA SER A 22 16.16 -2.28 -3.03
C SER A 22 15.58 -3.07 -1.85
N ASN A 23 14.99 -2.39 -0.87
CA ASN A 23 14.25 -3.03 0.22
C ASN A 23 12.79 -3.28 -0.20
N THR A 24 12.58 -4.03 -1.29
CA THR A 24 11.25 -4.25 -1.85
C THR A 24 10.49 -5.28 -1.02
N ARG A 25 9.39 -4.85 -0.40
CA ARG A 25 8.42 -5.74 0.26
C ARG A 25 7.22 -5.94 -0.65
N VAL A 26 6.98 -7.18 -1.08
CA VAL A 26 5.83 -7.51 -1.92
C VAL A 26 4.60 -7.68 -1.04
N ILE A 27 3.55 -6.91 -1.32
CA ILE A 27 2.27 -7.00 -0.63
C ILE A 27 1.19 -7.23 -1.68
N ARG A 28 0.40 -8.29 -1.52
CA ARG A 28 -0.77 -8.52 -2.37
C ARG A 28 -1.91 -7.64 -1.88
N ALA A 29 -2.08 -6.51 -2.56
CA ALA A 29 -2.86 -5.39 -2.08
C ALA A 29 -3.83 -4.84 -3.13
N ARG A 30 -4.34 -5.71 -4.03
CA ARG A 30 -5.30 -5.33 -5.07
C ARG A 30 -6.72 -5.66 -4.64
N LEU A 31 -7.56 -4.64 -4.55
CA LEU A 31 -9.01 -4.81 -4.37
C LEU A 31 -9.76 -4.40 -5.64
N PHE A 32 -10.72 -5.24 -6.02
CA PHE A 32 -11.59 -4.99 -7.16
C PHE A 32 -12.99 -4.65 -6.68
N PHE A 33 -13.55 -3.58 -7.24
CA PHE A 33 -14.93 -3.15 -7.01
C PHE A 33 -15.67 -3.17 -8.31
N HIS A 34 -16.86 -3.74 -8.30
CA HIS A 34 -17.80 -3.62 -9.40
C HIS A 34 -18.95 -2.74 -8.92
N LYS A 35 -19.20 -1.64 -9.63
CA LYS A 35 -20.45 -0.90 -9.46
C LYS A 35 -21.61 -1.78 -9.90
N THR A 36 -22.80 -1.52 -9.36
CA THR A 36 -24.07 -2.04 -9.90
C THR A 36 -24.24 -1.75 -11.38
N THR A 37 -23.62 -0.67 -11.87
CA THR A 37 -23.60 -0.29 -13.30
C THR A 37 -22.54 -1.03 -14.13
N GLY A 38 -21.87 -2.07 -13.59
CA GLY A 38 -20.84 -2.86 -14.27
C GLY A 38 -19.45 -2.23 -14.36
N ALA A 39 -19.27 -1.00 -13.89
CA ALA A 39 -17.97 -0.34 -13.95
C ALA A 39 -17.02 -0.86 -12.86
N GLN A 40 -15.81 -1.26 -13.27
CA GLN A 40 -14.76 -1.73 -12.37
C GLN A 40 -13.88 -0.58 -11.85
N ILE A 41 -13.59 -0.60 -10.56
CA ILE A 41 -12.61 0.24 -9.88
C ILE A 41 -11.57 -0.70 -9.25
N GLU A 42 -10.30 -0.38 -9.43
CA GLU A 42 -9.19 -1.13 -8.85
C GLU A 42 -8.48 -0.26 -7.82
N ILE A 43 -8.22 -0.79 -6.63
CA ILE A 43 -7.46 -0.11 -5.58
C ILE A 43 -6.20 -0.91 -5.32
N PHE A 44 -5.06 -0.22 -5.34
CA PHE A 44 -3.75 -0.75 -4.98
C PHE A 44 -3.31 -0.11 -3.67
N TYR A 45 -3.14 -0.92 -2.62
CA TYR A 45 -2.46 -0.43 -1.42
C TYR A 45 -0.96 -0.29 -1.70
N LEU A 46 -0.42 0.88 -1.39
CA LEU A 46 0.99 1.22 -1.57
C LEU A 46 1.74 1.03 -0.26
N GLU A 47 1.31 1.73 0.78
CA GLU A 47 1.93 1.70 2.09
C GLU A 47 0.95 2.04 3.22
N PRO A 48 1.18 1.57 4.45
CA PRO A 48 0.37 1.88 5.62
C PRO A 48 0.46 3.38 5.94
N ALA A 49 -0.69 4.00 6.16
CA ALA A 49 -0.76 5.39 6.62
C ALA A 49 -0.94 5.45 8.15
N GLU A 50 -1.90 4.70 8.68
CA GLU A 50 -2.18 4.65 10.12
C GLU A 50 -2.81 3.30 10.52
N PRO A 51 -2.18 2.52 11.41
CA PRO A 51 -0.80 2.66 11.89
C PRO A 51 0.24 2.44 10.79
N ALA A 52 1.29 3.27 10.75
CA ALA A 52 2.35 3.19 9.72
C ALA A 52 3.24 1.92 9.81
N ASP A 53 3.13 1.15 10.90
CA ASP A 53 3.83 -0.13 11.04
C ASP A 53 3.02 -1.29 10.43
N TYR A 54 3.66 -2.04 9.53
CA TYR A 54 3.04 -3.19 8.86
C TYR A 54 2.57 -4.28 9.82
N ALA A 55 3.34 -4.59 10.86
CA ALA A 55 2.96 -5.64 11.80
C ALA A 55 1.76 -5.22 12.65
N GLN A 56 1.62 -3.93 12.97
CA GLN A 56 0.44 -3.38 13.61
C GLN A 56 -0.77 -3.34 12.67
N ILE A 57 -0.59 -2.88 11.43
CA ILE A 57 -1.71 -2.76 10.48
C ILE A 57 -2.31 -4.13 10.15
N PHE A 58 -1.50 -5.19 10.03
CA PHE A 58 -2.00 -6.54 9.76
C PHE A 58 -2.66 -7.22 10.96
N ARG A 59 -2.44 -6.70 12.18
CA ARG A 59 -3.13 -7.17 13.40
C ARG A 59 -4.43 -6.41 13.68
N GLN A 60 -4.66 -5.30 12.99
CA GLN A 60 -5.81 -4.46 13.20
C GLN A 60 -7.09 -5.10 12.62
N THR A 61 -8.15 -5.13 13.40
CA THR A 61 -9.45 -5.74 13.04
C THR A 61 -10.58 -4.73 12.91
N LYS A 62 -10.36 -3.48 13.33
CA LYS A 62 -11.39 -2.43 13.33
C LYS A 62 -11.22 -1.42 12.19
N LEU A 63 -10.13 -0.67 12.21
CA LEU A 63 -9.90 0.52 11.39
C LEU A 63 -8.42 0.63 11.05
N CYS A 64 -8.09 0.78 9.77
CA CYS A 64 -6.76 1.18 9.33
C CYS A 64 -6.86 2.10 8.12
N SER A 65 -5.79 2.87 7.89
CA SER A 65 -5.65 3.78 6.76
C SER A 65 -4.43 3.39 5.94
N TRP A 66 -4.58 3.45 4.62
CA TRP A 66 -3.53 3.10 3.67
C TRP A 66 -3.38 4.18 2.61
N HIS A 67 -2.15 4.46 2.22
CA HIS A 67 -1.88 5.17 0.98
C HIS A 67 -2.20 4.25 -0.20
N CYS A 68 -3.03 4.74 -1.12
CA CYS A 68 -3.59 3.93 -2.18
C CYS A 68 -3.46 4.61 -3.54
N LEU A 69 -3.24 3.81 -4.58
CA LEU A 69 -3.50 4.21 -5.96
C LEU A 69 -4.87 3.66 -6.37
N ILE A 70 -5.75 4.52 -6.87
CA ILE A 70 -7.10 4.14 -7.30
C ILE A 70 -7.19 4.25 -8.83
N GLY A 71 -7.31 3.11 -9.50
CA GLY A 71 -7.60 3.01 -10.91
C GLY A 71 -9.04 3.45 -11.23
N ASN A 72 -9.24 4.13 -12.36
CA ASN A 72 -10.53 4.72 -12.74
C ASN A 72 -11.09 5.69 -11.69
N LEU A 73 -10.24 6.48 -11.02
CA LEU A 73 -10.64 7.44 -9.96
C LEU A 73 -11.79 8.37 -10.36
N LYS A 74 -11.90 8.78 -11.63
CA LYS A 74 -13.03 9.58 -12.14
C LYS A 74 -14.41 8.92 -11.90
N LYS A 75 -14.45 7.59 -11.72
CA LYS A 75 -15.65 6.82 -11.40
C LYS A 75 -15.92 6.77 -9.88
N TRP A 76 -14.93 7.11 -9.05
CA TRP A 76 -15.07 7.28 -7.61
C TRP A 76 -15.50 8.72 -7.30
N LYS A 77 -16.81 8.98 -7.35
CA LYS A 77 -17.38 10.23 -6.82
C LYS A 77 -17.35 10.16 -5.29
N ASP A 78 -16.92 11.24 -4.64
CA ASP A 78 -16.73 11.37 -3.18
C ASP A 78 -17.75 10.61 -2.32
N GLY A 79 -17.26 10.07 -1.21
CA GLY A 79 -18.08 9.42 -0.17
C GLY A 79 -17.67 7.98 0.17
N THR A 80 -18.28 7.45 1.24
CA THR A 80 -18.05 6.09 1.72
C THR A 80 -18.65 5.04 0.77
N ARG A 81 -17.93 3.94 0.57
CA ARG A 81 -18.38 2.76 -0.18
C ARG A 81 -18.38 1.55 0.73
N THR A 82 -19.40 0.71 0.60
CA THR A 82 -19.46 -0.59 1.27
C THR A 82 -19.02 -1.66 0.28
N LEU A 83 -18.09 -2.52 0.69
CA LEU A 83 -17.64 -3.68 -0.06
C LEU A 83 -18.02 -4.95 0.70
N SER A 84 -18.61 -5.91 -0.01
CA SER A 84 -18.83 -7.25 0.53
C SER A 84 -17.61 -8.13 0.22
N LEU A 85 -16.87 -8.50 1.26
CA LEU A 85 -15.80 -9.48 1.24
C LEU A 85 -16.32 -10.79 1.83
N GLY A 86 -16.88 -11.65 0.97
CA GLY A 86 -17.61 -12.85 1.42
C GLY A 86 -18.87 -12.45 2.20
N GLU A 87 -18.99 -12.92 3.45
CA GLU A 87 -20.12 -12.59 4.34
C GLU A 87 -19.94 -11.27 5.10
N ARG A 88 -18.79 -10.61 4.96
CA ARG A 88 -18.48 -9.38 5.71
C ARG A 88 -18.60 -8.15 4.82
N ALA A 89 -19.32 -7.15 5.31
CA ALA A 89 -19.33 -5.82 4.72
C ALA A 89 -18.25 -4.95 5.37
N VAL A 90 -17.37 -4.37 4.57
CA VAL A 90 -16.38 -3.38 5.01
C VAL A 90 -16.67 -2.03 4.39
N GLN A 91 -16.51 -0.96 5.16
CA GLN A 91 -16.67 0.40 4.67
C GLN A 91 -15.31 1.01 4.33
N LEU A 92 -15.27 1.71 3.20
CA LEU A 92 -14.09 2.37 2.68
C LEU A 92 -14.43 3.82 2.41
N SER A 93 -13.71 4.71 3.08
CA SER A 93 -13.75 6.14 2.84
C SER A 93 -12.42 6.58 2.23
N THR A 94 -12.49 7.47 1.25
CA THR A 94 -11.32 8.10 0.64
C THR A 94 -11.14 9.49 1.21
N PHE A 95 -9.93 9.81 1.66
CA PHE A 95 -9.54 11.14 2.09
C PHE A 95 -8.51 11.66 1.09
N PHE A 96 -8.87 12.67 0.31
CA PHE A 96 -7.92 13.36 -0.56
C PHE A 96 -7.22 14.43 0.28
N ARG A 97 -5.92 14.26 0.52
CA ARG A 97 -5.10 15.38 1.00
C ARG A 97 -4.92 16.34 -0.18
N THR A 98 -5.57 17.50 -0.10
CA THR A 98 -5.24 18.69 -0.92
C THR A 98 -3.89 19.25 -0.54
#